data_AF-A0A3D0KS09-F1
#
_entry.id   AF-A0A3D0KS09-F1
#
_cell.length_a   1.000
_cell.length_b   1.000
_cell.length_c   1.000
_cell.angle_alpha   90.00
_cell.angle_beta   90.00
_cell.angle_gamma   90.00
#
_symmetry.space_group_name_H-M   'P 1'
#
loop_
_entity.id
_entity.type
_entity.pdbx_description
1 polymer ?
#
loop_
_entity_poly.entity_id
_entity_poly.type
_entity_poly.pdbx_seq_one_letter_code
_entity_poly.pdbx_strand_id
1 'polypeptide(L)'
;GATLAAGRLLGLNDVQMRHALGLCGTRASGMTSQFGSMGKPYNAGIAAANGVECATLAHLGFTSADDGLLGHQGFVGAHIPSEARTDVDAGAGMQDAGMQDAGMDDYLFPDNKYKLHACCHGLHPMIEALLAAHQMSGVTF
;
A
#
# COMPACT_ATOMS: atom_id res chain seq x y z
N GLY A 1 -1.56 0.35 5.44
CA GLY A 1 -1.85 1.80 5.45
C GLY A 1 -3.14 2.09 6.19
N ALA A 2 -4.29 2.04 5.52
CA ALA A 2 -5.59 2.39 6.08
C ALA A 2 -5.90 1.68 7.43
N THR A 3 -5.66 0.37 7.51
CA THR A 3 -5.85 -0.44 8.73
C THR A 3 -5.05 0.08 9.92
N LEU A 4 -3.78 0.44 9.71
CA LEU A 4 -2.91 0.97 10.77
C LEU A 4 -3.43 2.31 11.27
N ALA A 5 -3.79 3.21 10.36
CA ALA A 5 -4.32 4.53 10.71
C ALA A 5 -5.65 4.42 11.48
N ALA A 6 -6.60 3.62 10.97
CA ALA A 6 -7.87 3.36 11.65
C ALA A 6 -7.66 2.69 13.02
N GLY A 7 -6.77 1.70 13.11
CA GLY A 7 -6.44 1.03 14.37
C GLY A 7 -5.80 1.96 15.40
N ARG A 8 -4.93 2.89 14.98
CA ARG A 8 -4.39 3.92 15.87
C ARG A 8 -5.47 4.85 16.40
N LEU A 9 -6.40 5.29 15.54
CA LEU A 9 -7.53 6.15 15.94
C LEU A 9 -8.50 5.43 16.90
N LEU A 10 -8.70 4.13 16.72
CA LEU A 10 -9.54 3.29 17.57
C LEU A 10 -8.83 2.80 18.85
N GLY A 11 -7.55 3.13 19.04
CA GLY A 11 -6.79 2.72 20.22
C GLY A 11 -6.52 1.22 20.33
N LEU A 12 -6.34 0.52 19.20
CA LEU A 12 -5.98 -0.91 19.21
C LEU A 12 -4.64 -1.13 19.91
N ASN A 13 -4.60 -2.15 20.76
CA ASN A 13 -3.33 -2.65 21.30
C ASN A 13 -2.58 -3.50 20.26
N ASP A 14 -1.36 -3.93 20.58
CA ASP A 14 -0.50 -4.69 19.65
C ASP A 14 -1.14 -6.00 19.17
N VAL A 15 -1.86 -6.71 20.04
CA VAL A 15 -2.53 -7.97 19.67
C VAL A 15 -3.67 -7.70 18.71
N GLN A 16 -4.51 -6.72 19.00
CA GLN A 16 -5.60 -6.32 18.10
C GLN A 16 -5.08 -5.78 16.77
N MET A 17 -3.96 -5.04 16.78
CA MET A 17 -3.35 -4.54 15.55
C MET A 17 -2.83 -5.68 14.67
N ARG A 18 -2.19 -6.71 15.26
CA ARG A 18 -1.80 -7.92 14.54
C ARG A 18 -3.03 -8.60 13.92
N HIS A 19 -4.12 -8.74 14.68
CA HIS A 19 -5.37 -9.28 14.15
C HIS A 19 -5.94 -8.46 13.00
N ALA A 20 -6.01 -7.14 13.14
CA ALA A 20 -6.50 -6.26 12.10
C ALA A 20 -5.68 -6.38 10.80
N LEU A 21 -4.36 -6.47 10.90
CA LEU A 21 -3.47 -6.65 9.76
C LEU A 21 -3.62 -8.03 9.11
N GLY A 22 -3.70 -9.09 9.92
CA GLY A 22 -3.93 -10.44 9.42
C GLY A 22 -5.26 -10.56 8.67
N LEU A 23 -6.34 -9.99 9.23
CA LEU A 23 -7.63 -9.89 8.54
C LEU A 23 -7.52 -9.07 7.25
N CYS A 24 -6.83 -7.94 7.28
CA CYS A 24 -6.68 -7.11 6.09
C CYS A 24 -5.94 -7.85 4.96
N GLY A 25 -5.01 -8.76 5.29
CA GLY A 25 -4.32 -9.62 4.33
C GLY A 25 -5.26 -10.45 3.46
N THR A 26 -6.36 -10.97 4.01
CA THR A 26 -7.36 -11.74 3.24
C THR A 26 -8.21 -10.88 2.29
N ARG A 27 -8.21 -9.55 2.50
CA ARG A 27 -9.00 -8.59 1.73
C ARG A 27 -8.17 -7.81 0.71
N ALA A 28 -6.86 -8.02 0.67
CA ALA A 28 -5.96 -7.37 -0.27
C ALA A 28 -6.31 -7.77 -1.71
N SER A 29 -6.62 -6.78 -2.55
CA SER A 29 -7.11 -7.00 -3.92
C SER A 29 -6.93 -5.75 -4.78
N GLY A 30 -7.10 -5.91 -6.09
CA GLY A 30 -7.02 -4.84 -7.09
C GLY A 30 -6.34 -5.33 -8.36
N MET A 31 -6.81 -4.86 -9.52
CA MET A 31 -6.28 -5.30 -10.81
C MET A 31 -5.85 -4.11 -11.68
N THR A 32 -4.67 -4.22 -12.30
CA THR A 32 -4.16 -3.22 -13.26
C THR A 32 -5.06 -3.10 -14.50
N SER A 33 -5.81 -4.16 -14.85
CA SER A 33 -6.81 -4.13 -15.92
C SER A 33 -7.91 -3.09 -15.74
N GLN A 34 -8.07 -2.54 -14.53
CA GLN A 34 -9.00 -1.45 -14.26
C GLN A 34 -8.48 -0.06 -14.67
N PHE A 35 -7.24 0.04 -15.17
CA PHE A 35 -6.69 1.32 -15.63
C PHE A 35 -7.45 1.82 -16.85
N GLY A 36 -7.89 3.08 -16.81
CA GLY A 36 -8.72 3.69 -17.86
C GLY A 36 -10.23 3.59 -17.61
N SER A 37 -10.67 2.92 -16.53
CA SER A 37 -12.07 2.87 -16.11
C SER A 37 -12.29 3.51 -14.73
N MET A 38 -13.55 3.61 -14.29
CA MET A 38 -13.91 3.97 -12.91
C MET A 38 -13.39 2.95 -11.87
N GLY A 39 -12.99 1.75 -12.30
CA GLY A 39 -12.40 0.73 -11.43
C GLY A 39 -11.06 1.13 -10.84
N LYS A 40 -10.27 1.97 -11.52
CA LYS A 40 -8.97 2.43 -11.00
C LYS A 40 -9.10 3.18 -9.67
N PRO A 41 -9.89 4.27 -9.54
CA PRO A 41 -10.10 4.92 -8.25
C PRO A 41 -10.88 4.04 -7.27
N TYR A 42 -11.75 3.15 -7.74
CA TYR A 42 -12.48 2.21 -6.90
C TYR A 42 -11.55 1.28 -6.09
N ASN A 43 -10.44 0.81 -6.68
CA ASN A 43 -9.44 0.02 -5.95
C ASN A 43 -8.92 0.74 -4.67
N ALA A 44 -8.69 2.06 -4.75
CA ALA A 44 -8.26 2.84 -3.59
C ALA A 44 -9.38 2.97 -2.55
N GLY A 45 -10.62 3.14 -3.00
CA GLY A 45 -11.81 3.17 -2.14
C GLY A 45 -12.00 1.86 -1.36
N ILE A 46 -11.94 0.71 -2.04
CA ILE A 46 -12.01 -0.61 -1.37
C ILE A 46 -10.87 -0.77 -0.37
N ALA A 47 -9.64 -0.42 -0.73
CA ALA A 47 -8.50 -0.54 0.18
C ALA A 47 -8.71 0.26 1.47
N ALA A 48 -9.27 1.47 1.38
CA ALA A 48 -9.64 2.29 2.54
C ALA A 48 -10.76 1.65 3.36
N ALA A 49 -11.85 1.21 2.71
CA ALA A 49 -12.99 0.59 3.37
C ALA A 49 -12.60 -0.71 4.12
N ASN A 50 -11.84 -1.60 3.47
CA ASN A 50 -11.33 -2.83 4.07
C ASN A 50 -10.48 -2.53 5.32
N GLY A 51 -9.66 -1.47 5.28
CA GLY A 51 -8.82 -1.12 6.42
C GLY A 51 -9.61 -0.66 7.65
N VAL A 52 -10.63 0.18 7.45
CA VAL A 52 -11.53 0.61 8.53
C VAL A 52 -12.32 -0.58 9.09
N GLU A 53 -12.84 -1.44 8.22
CA GLU A 53 -13.59 -2.64 8.60
C GLU A 53 -12.72 -3.59 9.45
N CYS A 54 -11.52 -3.95 8.98
CA CYS A 54 -10.64 -4.87 9.70
C CYS A 54 -10.19 -4.33 11.07
N ALA A 55 -9.88 -3.04 11.15
CA ALA A 55 -9.54 -2.40 12.43
C ALA A 55 -10.73 -2.41 13.40
N THR A 56 -11.94 -2.15 12.90
CA THR A 56 -13.17 -2.19 13.70
C THR A 56 -13.46 -3.60 14.20
N LEU A 57 -13.33 -4.62 13.34
CA LEU A 57 -13.53 -6.01 13.72
C LEU A 57 -12.57 -6.45 14.82
N ALA A 58 -11.27 -6.14 14.67
CA ALA A 58 -10.27 -6.47 15.69
C ALA A 58 -10.49 -5.70 17.01
N HIS A 59 -10.94 -4.44 16.95
CA HIS A 59 -11.33 -3.67 18.13
C HIS A 59 -12.46 -4.37 18.91
N LEU A 60 -13.41 -4.98 18.20
CA LEU A 60 -14.53 -5.75 18.76
C LEU A 60 -14.15 -7.19 19.18
N GLY A 61 -12.87 -7.57 19.09
CA GLY A 61 -12.38 -8.87 19.53
C GLY A 61 -12.37 -9.96 18.45
N PHE A 62 -12.57 -9.61 17.17
CA PHE A 62 -12.40 -10.56 16.08
C PHE A 62 -10.92 -10.92 15.92
N THR A 63 -10.62 -12.22 15.82
CA THR A 63 -9.25 -12.74 15.74
C THR A 63 -8.83 -13.12 14.32
N SER A 64 -7.52 -13.17 14.08
CA SER A 64 -6.89 -13.72 12.88
C SER A 64 -5.90 -14.83 13.25
N ALA A 65 -5.24 -15.42 12.25
CA ALA A 65 -4.01 -16.19 12.47
C ALA A 65 -2.96 -15.37 13.23
N ASP A 66 -2.11 -16.05 14.02
CA ASP A 66 -1.09 -15.45 14.89
C ASP A 66 -0.13 -14.53 14.12
N ASP A 67 0.30 -14.97 12.93
CA ASP A 67 1.02 -14.15 11.94
C ASP A 67 0.40 -14.33 10.55
N GLY A 68 -0.66 -13.57 10.27
CA GLY A 68 -1.33 -13.59 8.97
C GLY A 68 -0.57 -12.89 7.84
N LEU A 69 0.55 -12.20 8.13
CA LEU A 69 1.33 -11.47 7.12
C LEU A 69 2.53 -12.27 6.63
N LEU A 70 3.43 -12.64 7.54
CA LEU A 70 4.71 -13.30 7.25
C LEU A 70 4.71 -14.78 7.63
N GLY A 71 3.73 -15.22 8.41
CA GLY A 71 3.60 -16.60 8.84
C GLY A 71 3.36 -17.57 7.69
N HIS A 72 3.35 -18.86 8.02
CA HIS A 72 3.08 -19.93 7.07
C HIS A 72 1.75 -19.68 6.33
N GLN A 73 1.77 -19.71 4.99
CA GLN A 73 0.61 -19.39 4.14
C GLN A 73 -0.01 -18.00 4.42
N GLY A 74 0.79 -17.08 4.96
CA GLY A 74 0.43 -15.68 5.17
C GLY A 74 0.36 -14.88 3.87
N PHE A 75 -0.04 -13.61 4.00
CA PHE A 75 -0.24 -12.70 2.89
C PHE A 75 0.97 -12.64 1.93
N VAL A 76 2.18 -12.48 2.46
CA VAL A 76 3.39 -12.33 1.64
C VAL A 76 3.63 -13.58 0.80
N GLY A 77 3.66 -14.76 1.44
CA GLY A 77 3.85 -16.03 0.74
C GLY A 77 2.79 -16.28 -0.34
N ALA A 78 1.54 -15.86 -0.10
CA ALA A 78 0.46 -16.00 -1.07
C ALA A 78 0.59 -15.07 -2.31
N HIS A 79 1.24 -13.91 -2.17
CA HIS A 79 1.25 -12.85 -3.19
C HIS A 79 2.61 -12.65 -3.89
N ILE A 80 3.66 -13.33 -3.46
CA ILE A 80 4.93 -13.37 -4.19
C ILE A 80 4.96 -14.51 -5.24
N PRO A 81 5.67 -14.32 -6.37
CA PRO A 81 5.85 -15.36 -7.38
C PRO A 81 6.44 -16.65 -6.81
N SER A 82 6.05 -17.79 -7.36
CA SER A 82 6.48 -19.12 -6.89
C SER A 82 8.00 -19.31 -6.86
N GLU A 83 8.69 -18.75 -7.85
CA GLU A 83 10.15 -18.79 -7.99
C GLU A 83 10.88 -17.93 -6.95
N ALA A 84 10.17 -17.02 -6.29
CA ALA A 84 10.66 -16.25 -5.16
C ALA A 84 10.28 -16.86 -3.80
N ARG A 85 9.52 -17.98 -3.79
CA ARG A 85 9.19 -18.72 -2.57
C ARG A 85 10.34 -19.67 -2.26
N THR A 86 11.25 -19.25 -1.39
CA THR A 86 12.18 -20.19 -0.77
C THR A 86 11.41 -21.09 0.19
N ASP A 87 11.74 -22.37 0.17
CA ASP A 87 11.29 -23.44 1.07
C ASP A 87 11.69 -23.21 2.54
N VAL A 88 12.63 -22.29 2.78
CA VAL A 88 12.86 -21.64 4.07
C VAL A 88 11.80 -20.57 4.30
N ASP A 89 10.94 -20.81 5.29
CA ASP A 89 9.97 -19.92 5.95
C ASP A 89 9.61 -18.63 5.19
N ALA A 90 8.33 -18.43 4.88
CA ALA A 90 7.82 -17.14 4.40
C ALA A 90 8.19 -15.93 5.31
N GLY A 91 8.66 -16.18 6.55
CA GLY A 91 9.26 -15.20 7.46
C GLY A 91 10.73 -14.86 7.20
N ALA A 92 11.47 -15.66 6.44
CA ALA A 92 12.86 -15.40 6.02
C ALA A 92 12.95 -14.45 4.80
N GLY A 93 11.86 -14.29 4.02
CA GLY A 93 11.81 -13.40 2.86
C GLY A 93 11.91 -11.89 3.17
N MET A 94 11.97 -11.52 4.46
CA MET A 94 12.30 -10.17 4.93
C MET A 94 13.66 -10.09 5.64
N GLN A 95 14.43 -11.18 5.71
CA GLN A 95 15.81 -11.10 6.19
C GLN A 95 16.64 -10.40 5.12
N ASP A 96 16.90 -9.12 5.39
CA ASP A 96 17.78 -8.23 4.64
C ASP A 96 17.27 -7.75 3.27
N ALA A 97 16.03 -7.25 3.20
CA ALA A 97 15.60 -6.43 2.07
C ALA A 97 16.31 -5.05 2.01
N GLY A 98 17.43 -4.84 2.72
CA GLY A 98 18.08 -3.54 2.87
C GLY A 98 17.16 -2.48 3.47
N MET A 99 16.04 -2.88 4.09
CA MET A 99 15.20 -2.00 4.89
C MET A 99 16.05 -1.63 6.10
N GLN A 100 16.78 -0.52 5.98
CA GLN A 100 17.28 0.19 7.13
C GLN A 100 16.12 0.32 8.10
N ASP A 101 16.38 0.10 9.39
CA ASP A 101 15.43 0.39 10.44
C ASP A 101 15.00 1.85 10.24
N ALA A 102 13.88 2.04 9.55
CA ALA A 102 13.28 3.35 9.33
C ALA A 102 12.73 3.70 10.69
N GLY A 103 13.62 4.19 11.54
CA GLY A 103 13.30 4.62 12.87
C GLY A 103 12.11 5.57 12.78
N MET A 104 11.39 5.71 13.89
CA MET A 104 10.22 6.57 13.97
C MET A 104 10.51 8.04 13.54
N ASP A 105 11.78 8.42 13.41
CA ASP A 105 12.24 9.74 12.97
C ASP A 105 12.31 9.91 11.44
N ASP A 106 12.26 8.82 10.66
CA ASP A 106 12.33 8.85 9.18
C ASP A 106 10.94 8.73 8.54
N TYR A 107 10.12 9.77 8.74
CA TYR A 107 8.81 9.85 8.10
C TYR A 107 8.95 10.10 6.60
N LEU A 108 8.35 9.23 5.77
CA LEU A 108 8.27 9.43 4.31
C LEU A 108 7.25 10.49 3.87
N PHE A 109 6.54 11.12 4.82
CA PHE A 109 5.51 12.13 4.50
C PHE A 109 6.06 13.35 3.73
N PRO A 110 7.23 13.92 4.06
CA PRO A 110 7.85 15.01 3.30
C PRO A 110 8.19 14.62 1.85
N ASP A 111 8.35 13.33 1.54
CA ASP A 111 8.65 12.85 0.19
C ASP A 111 7.43 12.73 -0.72
N ASN A 112 6.22 12.92 -0.19
CA ASN A 112 4.98 12.82 -0.95
C ASN A 112 4.98 13.77 -2.15
N LYS A 113 4.69 13.23 -3.34
CA LYS A 113 4.73 13.99 -4.60
C LYS A 113 3.35 14.55 -4.91
N TYR A 114 3.28 15.85 -5.11
CA TYR A 114 2.06 16.54 -5.55
C TYR A 114 1.93 16.45 -7.06
N LYS A 115 0.71 16.21 -7.54
CA LYS A 115 0.43 16.19 -8.98
C LYS A 115 0.20 17.60 -9.50
N LEU A 116 1.05 18.04 -10.42
CA LEU A 116 0.84 19.29 -11.17
C LEU A 116 -0.23 19.12 -12.26
N HIS A 117 -0.35 17.90 -12.82
CA HIS A 117 -1.28 17.58 -13.89
C HIS A 117 -2.21 16.41 -13.53
N ALA A 118 -3.47 16.50 -13.96
CA ALA A 118 -4.53 15.51 -13.75
C ALA A 118 -4.38 14.26 -14.65
N CYS A 119 -3.17 13.69 -14.71
CA CYS A 119 -2.83 12.56 -15.56
C CYS A 119 -1.94 11.53 -14.82
N CYS A 120 -1.49 10.50 -15.53
CA CYS A 120 -0.51 9.55 -14.99
C CYS A 120 0.82 10.26 -14.72
N HIS A 121 1.48 9.95 -13.59
CA HIS A 121 2.69 10.66 -13.17
C HIS A 121 3.82 10.59 -14.20
N GLY A 122 3.92 9.48 -14.95
CA GLY A 122 4.91 9.33 -16.03
C GLY A 122 4.79 10.33 -17.17
N LEU A 123 3.66 11.05 -17.31
CA LEU A 123 3.49 12.09 -18.33
C LEU A 123 3.95 13.47 -17.86
N HIS A 124 4.18 13.66 -16.56
CA HIS A 124 4.43 14.99 -15.98
C HIS A 124 5.72 15.63 -16.52
N PRO A 125 6.88 14.94 -16.57
CA PRO A 125 8.11 15.55 -17.10
C PRO A 125 7.98 16.02 -18.56
N MET A 126 7.21 15.27 -19.35
CA MET A 126 6.98 15.58 -20.76
C MET A 126 6.09 16.82 -20.93
N ILE A 127 5.02 16.93 -20.14
CA ILE A 127 4.14 18.10 -20.14
C ILE A 127 4.91 19.35 -19.70
N GLU A 128 5.68 19.26 -18.61
CA GLU A 128 6.50 20.38 -18.12
C GLU A 128 7.55 20.84 -19.15
N ALA A 129 8.24 19.89 -19.80
CA ALA A 129 9.21 20.22 -20.84
C ALA A 129 8.58 20.94 -22.04
N LEU A 130 7.38 20.51 -22.47
CA LEU A 130 6.64 21.16 -23.55
C LEU A 130 6.16 22.57 -23.16
N LEU A 131 5.66 22.75 -21.94
CA LEU A 131 5.24 24.06 -21.44
C LEU A 131 6.42 25.03 -21.36
N ALA A 132 7.58 24.59 -20.86
CA ALA A 132 8.80 25.39 -20.82
C ALA A 132 9.26 25.79 -22.24
N ALA A 133 9.27 24.83 -23.18
CA ALA A 133 9.64 25.09 -24.57
C ALA A 133 8.68 26.09 -25.24
N HIS A 134 7.37 25.97 -25.00
CA HIS A 134 6.35 26.89 -25.52
C HIS A 134 6.62 28.33 -25.08
N GLN A 135 6.94 28.53 -23.79
CA GLN A 135 7.25 29.85 -23.23
C GLN A 135 8.53 30.47 -23.81
N MET A 136 9.52 29.65 -24.15
CA MET A 136 10.80 30.13 -24.72
C MET A 136 10.71 30.47 -26.21
N SER A 137 9.89 29.73 -26.97
CA SER A 137 9.94 29.74 -28.43
C SER A 137 8.75 30.43 -29.11
N GLY A 138 7.69 30.76 -28.37
CA GLY A 138 6.45 31.30 -28.94
C GLY A 138 5.74 30.32 -29.90
N VAL A 139 6.14 29.04 -29.90
CA VAL A 139 5.60 28.01 -30.80
C VAL A 139 4.28 27.50 -30.26
N THR A 140 3.17 27.92 -30.85
CA THR A 140 1.82 27.35 -30.61
C THR A 140 1.65 26.04 -31.38
N PHE A 141 1.17 24.99 -30.69
CA PHE A 141 0.76 23.70 -31.27
C PHE A 141 -0.76 23.58 -31.26
#